data_AF-A0A196NL02-F1
#
_entry.id   AF-A0A196NL02-F1
#
_cell.length_a   1.000
_cell.length_b   1.000
_cell.length_c   1.000
_cell.angle_alpha   90.00
_cell.angle_beta   90.00
_cell.angle_gamma   90.00
#
_symmetry.space_group_name_H-M   'P 1'
#
loop_
_entity.id
_entity.type
_entity.pdbx_description
1 polymer ?
#
loop_
_entity_poly.entity_id
_entity_poly.type
_entity_poly.pdbx_seq_one_letter_code
_entity_poly.pdbx_strand_id
1 'polypeptide(L)'
;MTHLAHFATERALASVAPIPSLDTAAAILSVAEALQPDLAQGFQIDALRLRVEMERVFGGSDATGAWDWKLAYEAGEAALVLFLRKFGRALLARAGSPAALLPILAKVSGLLPTHTRRSEEMERFQQMA
;
A
#
# COMPACT_ATOMS: atom_id res chain seq x y z
N MET A 1 17.13 50.42 -24.83
CA MET A 1 15.90 49.78 -25.35
C MET A 1 15.68 48.51 -24.53
N THR A 2 14.66 48.56 -23.69
CA THR A 2 14.10 47.49 -22.86
C THR A 2 13.51 46.39 -23.74
N HIS A 3 13.71 45.11 -23.40
CA HIS A 3 12.61 44.23 -23.02
C HIS A 3 13.14 42.94 -22.37
N LEU A 4 12.86 42.79 -21.07
CA LEU A 4 12.94 41.50 -20.39
C LEU A 4 11.94 40.54 -21.06
N ALA A 5 12.40 39.35 -21.42
CA ALA A 5 11.51 38.27 -21.82
C ALA A 5 10.73 37.81 -20.58
N HIS A 6 9.40 37.88 -20.68
CA HIS A 6 8.46 37.43 -19.68
C HIS A 6 8.46 35.90 -19.65
N PHE A 7 9.09 35.30 -18.64
CA PHE A 7 8.85 33.88 -18.33
C PHE A 7 7.44 33.76 -17.74
N ALA A 8 6.46 33.48 -18.59
CA ALA A 8 5.15 33.04 -18.14
C ALA A 8 5.33 31.63 -17.55
N THR A 9 5.42 31.54 -16.22
CA THR A 9 5.33 30.27 -15.51
C THR A 9 3.89 29.78 -15.64
N GLU A 10 3.64 28.94 -16.63
CA GLU A 10 2.39 28.22 -16.79
C GLU A 10 2.24 27.27 -15.58
N ARG A 11 1.37 27.65 -14.64
CA ARG A 11 1.11 26.87 -13.43
C ARG A 11 0.36 25.61 -13.83
N ALA A 12 1.09 24.52 -14.07
CA ALA A 12 0.51 23.21 -14.30
C ALA A 12 -0.46 22.87 -13.15
N LEU A 13 -1.74 22.71 -13.47
CA LEU A 13 -2.75 22.26 -12.52
C LEU A 13 -2.35 20.86 -12.06
N ALA A 14 -2.23 20.67 -10.74
CA ALA A 14 -1.89 19.37 -10.17
C ALA A 14 -2.91 18.32 -10.63
N SER A 15 -2.43 17.28 -11.32
CA SER A 15 -3.24 16.13 -11.70
C SER A 15 -3.66 15.42 -10.41
N VAL A 16 -4.96 15.41 -10.13
CA VAL A 16 -5.55 14.59 -9.06
C VAL A 16 -5.24 13.14 -9.38
N ALA A 17 -4.64 12.42 -8.43
CA ALA A 17 -4.40 10.98 -8.58
C ALA A 17 -5.73 10.30 -8.97
N PRO A 18 -5.77 9.53 -10.09
CA PRO A 18 -6.99 8.91 -10.54
C PRO A 18 -7.54 7.99 -9.45
N ILE A 19 -8.85 8.03 -9.23
CA ILE A 19 -9.53 7.10 -8.34
C ILE A 19 -9.32 5.68 -8.91
N PRO A 20 -8.90 4.70 -8.09
CA PRO A 20 -8.77 3.33 -8.55
C PRO A 20 -10.06 2.84 -9.20
N SER A 21 -9.95 2.16 -10.34
CA SER A 21 -11.13 1.55 -10.95
C SER A 21 -11.68 0.45 -10.04
N LEU A 22 -12.94 0.06 -10.27
CA LEU A 22 -13.54 -1.08 -9.55
C LEU A 22 -12.69 -2.35 -9.71
N ASP A 23 -12.09 -2.53 -10.89
CA ASP A 23 -11.20 -3.67 -11.18
C ASP A 23 -9.92 -3.60 -10.36
N THR A 24 -9.32 -2.41 -10.19
CA THR A 24 -8.16 -2.21 -9.32
C THR A 24 -8.49 -2.52 -7.86
N ALA A 25 -9.61 -2.01 -7.35
CA ALA A 25 -10.03 -2.27 -5.97
C ALA A 25 -10.28 -3.77 -5.73
N ALA A 26 -10.90 -4.46 -6.70
CA ALA A 26 -11.10 -5.90 -6.65
C ALA A 26 -9.78 -6.69 -6.68
N ALA A 27 -8.81 -6.24 -7.48
CA ALA A 27 -7.46 -6.82 -7.52
C ALA A 27 -6.72 -6.65 -6.18
N ILE A 28 -6.74 -5.46 -5.58
CA ILE A 28 -6.17 -5.19 -4.25
C ILE A 28 -6.76 -6.15 -3.22
N LEU A 29 -8.10 -6.29 -3.19
CA LEU A 29 -8.78 -7.20 -2.27
C LEU A 29 -8.38 -8.66 -2.50
N SER A 30 -8.26 -9.08 -3.77
CA SER A 30 -7.83 -10.44 -4.11
C SER A 30 -6.41 -10.76 -3.62
N VAL A 31 -5.49 -9.79 -3.72
CA VAL A 31 -4.14 -9.91 -3.12
C VAL A 31 -4.24 -9.97 -1.60
N ALA A 32 -5.02 -9.08 -0.98
CA ALA A 32 -5.18 -9.03 0.48
C ALA A 32 -5.75 -10.33 1.07
N GLU A 33 -6.67 -10.98 0.35
CA GLU A 33 -7.23 -12.29 0.70
C GLU A 33 -6.19 -13.41 0.58
N ALA A 34 -5.35 -13.38 -0.46
CA ALA A 34 -4.30 -14.37 -0.68
C ALA A 34 -3.21 -14.35 0.41
N LEU A 35 -2.99 -13.20 1.05
CA LEU A 35 -2.02 -13.03 2.15
C LEU A 35 -2.55 -13.49 3.53
N GLN A 36 -3.84 -13.80 3.66
CA GLN A 36 -4.44 -14.17 4.95
C GLN A 36 -3.81 -15.42 5.60
N PRO A 37 -3.46 -16.51 4.87
CA PRO A 37 -2.81 -17.66 5.47
C PRO A 37 -1.46 -17.34 6.12
N ASP A 38 -0.68 -16.44 5.51
CA ASP A 38 0.63 -16.01 6.01
C ASP A 38 0.47 -15.18 7.29
N LEU A 39 -0.44 -14.20 7.27
CA LEU A 39 -0.76 -13.39 8.46
C LEU A 39 -1.27 -14.24 9.62
N ALA A 40 -2.16 -15.21 9.35
CA ALA A 40 -2.71 -16.09 10.37
C ALA A 40 -1.64 -16.99 11.02
N GLN A 41 -0.60 -17.36 10.27
CA GLN A 41 0.55 -18.13 10.78
C GLN A 41 1.64 -17.25 11.39
N GLY A 42 1.53 -15.92 11.26
CA GLY A 42 2.54 -14.98 11.73
C GLY A 42 3.79 -14.94 10.86
N PHE A 43 3.69 -15.32 9.59
CA PHE A 43 4.79 -15.25 8.64
C PHE A 43 5.02 -13.81 8.17
N GLN A 44 6.30 -13.48 7.99
CA GLN A 44 6.71 -12.21 7.38
C GLN A 44 6.26 -12.21 5.91
N ILE A 45 5.57 -11.16 5.50
CA ILE A 45 5.28 -10.85 4.11
C ILE A 45 6.36 -9.85 3.70
N ASP A 46 7.43 -10.35 3.12
CA ASP A 46 8.46 -9.48 2.56
C ASP A 46 8.04 -8.92 1.18
N ALA A 47 8.87 -8.04 0.63
CA ALA A 47 8.61 -7.44 -0.68
C ALA A 47 8.54 -8.48 -1.81
N LEU A 48 9.25 -9.60 -1.71
CA LEU A 48 9.23 -10.64 -2.74
C LEU A 48 7.90 -11.38 -2.72
N ARG A 49 7.44 -11.79 -1.53
CA ARG A 49 6.13 -12.42 -1.34
C ARG A 49 5.00 -11.53 -1.83
N LEU A 50 5.04 -10.24 -1.46
CA LEU A 50 4.04 -9.27 -1.90
C LEU A 50 4.05 -9.10 -3.43
N ARG A 51 5.23 -8.98 -4.05
CA ARG A 51 5.39 -8.89 -5.51
C ARG A 51 4.79 -10.11 -6.21
N VAL A 52 5.04 -11.32 -5.73
CA VAL A 52 4.50 -12.55 -6.34
C VAL A 52 2.97 -12.51 -6.42
N GLU A 53 2.30 -12.09 -5.34
CA GLU A 53 0.83 -11.99 -5.34
C GLU A 53 0.32 -10.85 -6.23
N MET A 54 1.02 -9.71 -6.24
CA MET A 54 0.69 -8.60 -7.15
C MET A 54 0.78 -9.03 -8.62
N GLU A 55 1.88 -9.68 -9.02
CA GLU A 55 2.06 -10.17 -10.39
C GLU A 55 1.00 -11.21 -10.78
N ARG A 56 0.66 -12.11 -9.85
CA ARG A 56 -0.39 -13.13 -10.07
C ARG A 56 -1.76 -12.51 -10.33
N VAL A 57 -2.11 -11.45 -9.61
CA VAL A 57 -3.46 -10.85 -9.69
C VAL A 57 -3.55 -9.77 -10.76
N PHE A 58 -2.53 -8.93 -10.93
CA PHE A 58 -2.50 -7.86 -11.92
C PHE A 58 -2.03 -8.32 -13.31
N GLY A 59 -1.48 -9.54 -13.42
CA GLY A 59 -1.14 -10.16 -14.71
C GLY A 59 0.13 -9.61 -15.36
N GLY A 60 1.01 -8.97 -14.59
CA GLY A 60 2.26 -8.40 -15.09
C GLY A 60 3.14 -7.86 -13.97
N SER A 61 4.35 -7.44 -14.32
CA SER A 61 5.34 -6.92 -13.37
C SER A 61 5.20 -5.42 -13.10
N ASP A 62 5.77 -4.95 -12.00
CA ASP A 62 5.91 -3.51 -11.74
C ASP A 62 6.81 -2.82 -12.78
N ALA A 63 7.82 -3.52 -13.30
CA ALA A 63 8.70 -3.01 -14.35
C ALA A 63 7.97 -2.77 -15.68
N THR A 64 6.87 -3.48 -15.93
CA THR A 64 6.00 -3.29 -17.11
C THR A 64 4.86 -2.31 -16.87
N GLY A 65 4.77 -1.73 -15.66
CA GLY A 65 3.69 -0.80 -15.28
C GLY A 65 2.33 -1.44 -15.06
N ALA A 66 2.27 -2.76 -14.83
CA ALA A 66 1.01 -3.46 -14.55
C ALA A 66 0.42 -3.08 -13.18
N TRP A 67 1.29 -2.67 -12.26
CA TRP A 67 0.98 -2.15 -10.93
C TRP A 67 2.20 -1.37 -10.42
N ASP A 68 2.02 -0.55 -9.37
CA ASP A 68 3.11 0.14 -8.69
C ASP A 68 3.22 -0.28 -7.21
N TRP A 69 4.31 0.10 -6.56
CA TRP A 69 4.50 -0.24 -5.15
C TRP A 69 3.47 0.40 -4.22
N LYS A 70 2.78 1.48 -4.62
CA LYS A 70 1.70 2.08 -3.84
C LYS A 70 0.51 1.11 -3.76
N LEU A 71 0.08 0.54 -4.90
CA LEU A 71 -0.98 -0.48 -4.93
C LEU A 71 -0.61 -1.72 -4.12
N ALA A 72 0.66 -2.13 -4.16
CA ALA A 72 1.16 -3.25 -3.35
C ALA A 72 1.04 -2.97 -1.85
N TYR A 73 1.40 -1.77 -1.41
CA TYR A 73 1.25 -1.35 -0.02
C TYR A 73 -0.23 -1.26 0.40
N GLU A 74 -1.10 -0.71 -0.45
CA GLU A 74 -2.55 -0.69 -0.22
C GLU A 74 -3.13 -2.11 -0.04
N ALA A 75 -2.65 -3.09 -0.82
CA ALA A 75 -3.02 -4.49 -0.65
C ALA A 75 -2.54 -5.09 0.68
N GLY A 76 -1.34 -4.73 1.14
CA GLY A 76 -0.85 -5.09 2.47
C GLY A 76 -1.74 -4.52 3.59
N GLU A 77 -2.04 -3.22 3.53
CA GLU A 77 -2.92 -2.55 4.49
C GLU A 77 -4.32 -3.18 4.52
N ALA A 78 -4.90 -3.45 3.34
CA ALA A 78 -6.16 -4.16 3.21
C ALA A 78 -6.09 -5.57 3.84
N ALA A 79 -4.96 -6.28 3.71
CA ALA A 79 -4.77 -7.58 4.33
C ALA A 79 -4.80 -7.50 5.87
N LEU A 80 -4.21 -6.46 6.47
CA LEU A 80 -4.31 -6.20 7.91
C LEU A 80 -5.73 -5.88 8.34
N VAL A 81 -6.47 -5.08 7.56
CA VAL A 81 -7.89 -4.78 7.83
C VAL A 81 -8.72 -6.06 7.82
N LEU A 82 -8.55 -6.92 6.81
CA LEU A 82 -9.24 -8.21 6.74
C LEU A 82 -8.88 -9.12 7.91
N PHE A 83 -7.61 -9.18 8.29
CA PHE A 83 -7.14 -9.93 9.45
C PHE A 83 -7.82 -9.44 10.74
N LEU A 84 -7.88 -8.14 10.97
CA LEU A 84 -8.53 -7.56 12.16
C LEU A 84 -10.05 -7.75 12.16
N ARG A 85 -10.69 -7.67 10.99
CA ARG A 85 -12.13 -7.99 10.86
C ARG A 85 -12.42 -9.43 11.27
N LYS A 86 -11.52 -10.37 10.94
CA LYS A 86 -11.67 -11.79 11.24
C LYS A 86 -11.28 -12.16 12.67
N PHE A 87 -10.15 -11.64 13.17
CA PHE A 87 -9.53 -12.09 14.42
C PHE A 87 -9.51 -11.04 15.54
N GLY A 88 -9.78 -9.77 15.25
CA GLY A 88 -9.61 -8.65 16.20
C GLY A 88 -10.38 -8.83 17.50
N ARG A 89 -11.63 -9.31 17.44
CA ARG A 89 -12.43 -9.59 18.65
C ARG A 89 -11.83 -10.72 19.50
N ALA A 90 -11.34 -11.78 18.87
CA ALA A 90 -10.70 -12.89 19.56
C ALA A 90 -9.36 -12.47 20.18
N LEU A 91 -8.58 -11.64 19.47
CA LEU A 91 -7.34 -11.07 19.99
C LEU A 91 -7.60 -10.17 21.19
N LEU A 92 -8.62 -9.30 21.14
CA LEU A 92 -9.00 -8.45 22.27
C LEU A 92 -9.46 -9.27 23.47
N ALA A 93 -10.31 -10.28 23.25
CA ALA A 93 -10.76 -11.17 24.32
C ALA A 93 -9.59 -11.90 24.99
N ARG A 94 -8.61 -12.36 24.21
CA ARG A 94 -7.39 -12.99 24.71
C ARG A 94 -6.47 -12.01 25.44
N ALA A 95 -6.32 -10.78 24.95
CA ALA A 95 -5.47 -9.77 25.55
C ALA A 95 -6.06 -9.19 26.85
N GLY A 96 -7.38 -9.23 27.01
CA GLY A 96 -8.09 -8.77 28.22
C GLY A 96 -8.23 -7.24 28.35
N SER A 97 -7.54 -6.45 27.52
CA SER A 97 -7.73 -5.00 27.43
C SER A 97 -7.21 -4.43 26.10
N PRO A 98 -7.68 -3.23 25.67
CA PRO A 98 -7.12 -2.55 24.50
C PRO A 98 -5.62 -2.24 24.64
N ALA A 99 -5.17 -1.84 25.84
CA ALA A 99 -3.76 -1.55 26.08
C ALA A 99 -2.87 -2.81 25.90
N ALA A 100 -3.34 -3.96 26.38
CA ALA A 100 -2.64 -5.24 26.19
C ALA A 100 -2.68 -5.76 24.74
N LEU A 101 -3.62 -5.28 23.93
CA LEU A 101 -3.72 -5.63 22.50
C LEU A 101 -2.69 -4.88 21.64
N LEU A 102 -2.28 -3.66 22.03
CA LEU A 102 -1.32 -2.83 21.29
C LEU A 102 -0.04 -3.57 20.86
N PRO A 103 0.71 -4.26 21.75
CA PRO A 103 1.92 -4.97 21.33
C PRO A 103 1.66 -6.10 20.33
N ILE A 104 0.47 -6.72 20.37
CA ILE A 104 0.06 -7.75 19.40
C ILE A 104 -0.17 -7.09 18.04
N LEU A 105 -0.88 -5.96 18.01
CA LEU A 105 -1.12 -5.21 16.76
C LEU A 105 0.18 -4.72 16.15
N ALA A 106 1.10 -4.18 16.96
CA ALA A 106 2.43 -3.76 16.51
C ALA A 106 3.24 -4.93 15.90
N LYS A 107 3.14 -6.12 16.51
CA LYS A 107 3.78 -7.33 15.96
C LYS A 107 3.17 -7.73 14.62
N VAL A 108 1.84 -7.72 14.50
CA VAL A 108 1.15 -8.11 13.26
C VAL A 108 1.39 -7.09 12.15
N SER A 109 1.36 -5.78 12.45
CA SER A 109 1.68 -4.75 11.45
C SER A 109 3.14 -4.85 10.98
N GLY A 110 4.05 -5.25 11.88
CA GLY A 110 5.46 -5.50 11.55
C GLY A 110 5.70 -6.76 10.69
N LEU A 111 4.65 -7.51 10.32
CA LEU A 111 4.73 -8.59 9.34
C LEU A 111 4.76 -8.09 7.90
N LEU A 112 4.34 -6.85 7.64
CA LEU A 112 4.34 -6.24 6.32
C LEU A 112 5.66 -5.50 6.04
N PRO A 113 6.00 -5.29 4.75
CA PRO A 113 7.15 -4.49 4.39
C PRO A 113 6.91 -3.02 4.76
N THR A 114 7.96 -2.34 5.22
CA THR A 114 7.91 -0.90 5.42
C THR A 114 7.84 -0.19 4.08
N HIS A 115 7.07 0.91 4.02
CA HIS A 115 6.88 1.73 2.82
C HIS A 115 8.17 2.51 2.52
N THR A 116 9.17 1.80 1.99
CA THR A 116 10.53 2.30 1.78
C THR A 116 10.78 2.71 0.33
N ARG A 117 9.97 2.20 -0.61
CA ARG A 117 10.00 2.65 -2.00
C ARG A 117 9.15 3.90 -2.15
N ARG A 118 9.75 4.96 -2.68
CA ARG A 118 9.04 6.19 -3.05
C ARG A 118 7.96 5.83 -4.07
N SER A 119 6.75 6.29 -3.80
CA SER A 119 5.74 6.38 -4.85
C SER A 119 6.15 7.46 -5.86
N GLU A 120 5.71 7.35 -7.10
CA GLU A 120 5.93 8.39 -8.12
C GLU A 120 5.41 9.76 -7.64
N GLU A 121 4.35 9.76 -6.84
CA GLU A 121 3.81 10.94 -6.17
C GLU A 121 4.85 11.59 -5.22
N MET A 122 5.54 10.78 -4.42
CA MET A 122 6.61 11.25 -3.53
C MET A 122 7.82 11.78 -4.30
N GLU A 123 8.16 11.17 -5.45
CA GLU A 123 9.22 11.67 -6.34
C GLU A 123 8.84 13.00 -6.98
N ARG A 124 7.59 13.15 -7.45
CA ARG A 124 7.09 14.39 -8.05
C ARG A 124 7.06 15.53 -7.04
N PHE A 125 6.64 15.29 -5.80
CA PHE A 125 6.71 16.31 -4.73
C PHE A 125 8.15 16.77 -4.44
N GLN A 126 9.15 15.90 -4.58
CA GLN A 126 10.56 16.23 -4.36
C GLN A 126 11.20 16.95 -5.56
N GLN A 127 10.61 16.86 -6.76
CA GLN A 127 11.04 17.59 -7.97
C GLN A 127 10.47 19.02 -8.06
N MET A 128 9.55 19.38 -7.17
CA MET A 128 8.97 20.73 -7.07
C MET A 128 9.75 21.66 -6.14
N ALA A 129 10.88 21.19 -5.58
CA ALA A 129 11.82 21.95 -4.76
C ALA A 129 13.03 22.38 -5.60
#